data_AF-A0A1S2LSJ0-F1
#
_entry.id   AF-A0A1S2LSJ0-F1
#
_cell.length_a   1.000
_cell.length_b   1.000
_cell.length_c   1.000
_cell.angle_alpha   90.00
_cell.angle_beta   90.00
_cell.angle_gamma   90.00
#
_symmetry.space_group_name_H-M   'P 1'
#
loop_
_entity.id
_entity.type
_entity.pdbx_description
1 polymer ?
#
loop_
_entity_poly.entity_id
_entity_poly.type
_entity_poly.pdbx_seq_one_letter_code
_entity_poly.pdbx_strand_id
1 'polypeptide(L)'
;MTDNLFQKIVTNTEIVDTLSKYYDFEIVDPATNSNDYFFKADEEITVIAEDASGGVFALFHSRDDDSLPVVYISSEGQAGKVGRNFEEFLKIMIVCPYWRDLLKFSNDGQLSEMIKAQPFLVDDTLEDFPEIISVKDKVLSALSLNDVVNPVEMLHKSIVSEPRVSIFSLEDEKFESLFNSFVVTDNPLWKRKM
;
A
#
# COMPACT_ATOMS: atom_id res chain seq x y z
N MET A 1 -19.55 3.23 0.72
CA MET A 1 -18.84 4.09 1.72
C MET A 1 -17.55 4.64 1.15
N THR A 2 -16.85 3.89 0.32
CA THR A 2 -15.67 4.25 -0.49
C THR A 2 -15.82 5.60 -1.23
N ASP A 3 -16.97 5.83 -1.88
CA ASP A 3 -17.22 7.04 -2.67
C ASP A 3 -17.10 8.35 -1.88
N ASN A 4 -17.49 8.35 -0.60
CA ASN A 4 -17.45 9.59 0.20
C ASN A 4 -16.02 9.97 0.58
N LEU A 5 -15.19 8.97 0.96
CA LEU A 5 -13.81 9.20 1.37
C LEU A 5 -12.93 9.59 0.17
N PHE A 6 -13.08 8.90 -0.97
CA PHE A 6 -12.37 9.26 -2.18
C PHE A 6 -12.70 10.69 -2.63
N GLN A 7 -14.00 11.04 -2.68
CA GLN A 7 -14.44 12.40 -3.02
C GLN A 7 -13.90 13.46 -2.04
N LYS A 8 -13.86 13.16 -0.75
CA LYS A 8 -13.27 14.03 0.27
C LYS A 8 -11.78 14.31 0.02
N ILE A 9 -11.04 13.34 -0.50
CA ILE A 9 -9.63 13.52 -0.84
C ILE A 9 -9.50 14.37 -2.11
N VAL A 10 -10.14 14.00 -3.22
CA VAL A 10 -9.96 14.72 -4.51
C VAL A 10 -10.45 16.17 -4.48
N THR A 11 -11.37 16.50 -3.57
CA THR A 11 -11.84 17.88 -3.37
C THR A 11 -10.95 18.71 -2.44
N ASN A 12 -9.94 18.10 -1.82
CA ASN A 12 -9.01 18.77 -0.90
C ASN A 12 -7.58 18.71 -1.45
N THR A 13 -7.19 19.75 -2.19
CA THR A 13 -5.86 19.85 -2.83
C THR A 13 -4.71 19.72 -1.84
N GLU A 14 -4.83 20.25 -0.63
CA GLU A 14 -3.77 20.11 0.40
C GLU A 14 -3.54 18.64 0.76
N ILE A 15 -4.61 17.84 0.82
CA ILE A 15 -4.50 16.40 1.10
C ILE A 15 -3.96 15.65 -0.10
N VAL A 16 -4.41 15.96 -1.32
CA VAL A 16 -3.85 15.37 -2.56
C VAL A 16 -2.34 15.60 -2.62
N ASP A 17 -1.89 16.84 -2.45
CA ASP A 17 -0.47 17.21 -2.49
C ASP A 17 0.31 16.50 -1.38
N THR A 18 -0.29 16.36 -0.19
CA THR A 18 0.33 15.67 0.95
C THR A 18 0.46 14.16 0.70
N LEU A 19 -0.56 13.51 0.12
CA LEU A 19 -0.52 12.10 -0.22
C LEU A 19 0.54 11.79 -1.27
N SER A 20 0.61 12.59 -2.33
CA SER A 20 1.66 12.46 -3.35
C SER A 20 3.05 12.67 -2.74
N LYS A 21 3.26 13.77 -1.99
CA LYS A 21 4.59 14.14 -1.48
C LYS A 21 5.17 13.16 -0.44
N TYR A 22 4.36 12.70 0.51
CA TYR A 22 4.87 11.94 1.67
C TYR A 22 4.57 10.44 1.62
N TYR A 23 3.58 10.04 0.82
CA TYR A 23 3.11 8.66 0.77
C TYR A 23 3.19 8.05 -0.63
N ASP A 24 3.69 8.81 -1.61
CA ASP A 24 3.90 8.34 -2.98
C ASP A 24 2.61 7.76 -3.58
N PHE A 25 1.52 8.48 -3.31
CA PHE A 25 0.16 8.13 -3.70
C PHE A 25 -0.43 9.28 -4.51
N GLU A 26 -0.21 9.25 -5.81
CA GLU A 26 -0.70 10.25 -6.77
C GLU A 26 -2.06 9.83 -7.30
N ILE A 27 -3.10 10.56 -6.93
CA ILE A 27 -4.47 10.22 -7.35
C ILE A 27 -4.66 10.56 -8.82
N VAL A 28 -5.25 9.61 -9.54
CA VAL A 28 -5.59 9.75 -10.97
C VAL A 28 -7.10 9.69 -11.19
N ASP A 29 -7.52 10.08 -12.38
CA ASP A 29 -8.91 9.87 -12.80
C ASP A 29 -9.21 8.36 -12.84
N PRO A 30 -10.28 7.88 -12.18
CA PRO A 30 -10.55 6.46 -12.08
C PRO A 30 -10.67 5.78 -13.45
N ALA A 31 -9.88 4.74 -13.68
CA ALA A 31 -9.82 4.01 -14.96
C ALA A 31 -10.10 2.51 -14.75
N THR A 32 -11.05 1.97 -15.51
CA THR A 32 -11.44 0.55 -15.42
C THR A 32 -10.75 -0.35 -16.45
N ASN A 33 -10.11 0.25 -17.46
CA ASN A 33 -9.40 -0.49 -18.49
C ASN A 33 -7.95 -0.73 -18.07
N SER A 34 -7.68 -1.92 -17.53
CA SER A 34 -6.33 -2.32 -17.12
C SER A 34 -5.32 -2.34 -18.27
N ASN A 35 -5.75 -2.54 -19.53
CA ASN A 35 -4.85 -2.56 -20.69
C ASN A 35 -4.24 -1.19 -21.03
N ASP A 36 -4.75 -0.10 -20.44
CA ASP A 36 -4.10 1.21 -20.53
C ASP A 36 -2.84 1.28 -19.64
N TYR A 37 -2.65 0.26 -18.80
CA TYR A 37 -1.51 0.06 -17.90
C TYR A 37 -0.72 -1.20 -18.30
N PHE A 38 0.38 -1.45 -17.59
CA PHE A 38 1.33 -2.53 -17.87
C PHE A 38 0.86 -3.93 -17.43
N PHE A 39 -0.42 -4.12 -17.12
CA PHE A 39 -0.94 -5.36 -16.54
C PHE A 39 -2.37 -5.69 -17.01
N LYS A 40 -2.78 -6.94 -16.78
CA LYS A 40 -4.14 -7.46 -16.94
C LYS A 40 -4.62 -8.03 -15.60
N ALA A 41 -5.92 -8.02 -15.39
CA ALA A 41 -6.58 -8.65 -14.24
C ALA A 41 -7.70 -9.56 -14.74
N ASP A 42 -7.90 -10.70 -14.08
CA ASP A 42 -9.01 -11.63 -14.40
C ASP A 42 -10.37 -11.04 -13.98
N GLU A 43 -10.38 -10.29 -12.88
CA GLU A 43 -11.55 -9.59 -12.37
C GLU A 43 -11.53 -8.09 -12.71
N GLU A 44 -12.69 -7.45 -12.54
CA GLU A 44 -12.82 -6.02 -12.76
C GLU A 44 -12.05 -5.24 -11.69
N ILE A 45 -11.28 -4.25 -12.14
CA ILE A 45 -10.50 -3.38 -11.28
C ILE A 45 -10.68 -1.92 -11.71
N THR A 46 -10.52 -1.01 -10.76
CA THR A 46 -10.50 0.43 -11.04
C THR A 46 -9.21 1.02 -10.49
N VAL A 47 -8.32 1.47 -11.37
CA VAL A 47 -7.13 2.22 -10.98
C VAL A 47 -7.55 3.56 -10.39
N ILE A 48 -6.97 3.92 -9.24
CA ILE A 48 -7.31 5.14 -8.49
C ILE A 48 -6.09 6.00 -8.14
N ALA A 49 -4.88 5.44 -8.20
CA ALA A 49 -3.66 6.18 -7.97
C ALA A 49 -2.44 5.46 -8.57
N GLU A 50 -1.36 6.21 -8.72
CA GLU A 50 -0.03 5.75 -9.15
C GLU A 50 1.02 6.15 -8.11
N ASP A 51 2.21 5.56 -8.24
CA ASP A 51 3.41 5.98 -7.51
C ASP A 51 4.53 6.42 -8.47
N ALA A 52 5.54 7.12 -7.95
CA ALA A 52 6.63 7.68 -8.75
C ALA A 52 7.55 6.61 -9.38
N SER A 53 7.43 5.34 -8.99
CA SER A 53 8.15 4.19 -9.56
C SER A 53 7.37 3.46 -10.66
N GLY A 54 6.18 3.96 -11.00
CA GLY A 54 5.27 3.37 -11.98
C GLY A 54 4.41 2.24 -11.42
N GLY A 55 4.33 2.08 -10.09
CA GLY A 55 3.37 1.21 -9.44
C GLY A 55 1.96 1.81 -9.47
N VAL A 56 0.95 0.95 -9.35
CA VAL A 56 -0.47 1.30 -9.48
C VAL A 56 -1.26 0.82 -8.26
N PHE A 57 -2.18 1.64 -7.78
CA PHE A 57 -3.17 1.29 -6.78
C PHE A 57 -4.56 1.17 -7.42
N ALA A 58 -5.20 0.03 -7.22
CA ALA A 58 -6.51 -0.24 -7.81
C ALA A 58 -7.50 -0.80 -6.78
N LEU A 59 -8.77 -0.47 -6.95
CA LEU A 59 -9.88 -1.13 -6.25
C LEU A 59 -10.24 -2.42 -7.00
N PHE A 60 -10.28 -3.54 -6.29
CA PHE A 60 -10.61 -4.84 -6.84
C PHE A 60 -12.08 -5.19 -6.62
N HIS A 61 -12.80 -5.52 -7.68
CA HIS A 61 -14.23 -5.85 -7.64
C HIS A 61 -14.38 -7.36 -7.63
N SER A 62 -14.41 -7.93 -6.42
CA SER A 62 -14.75 -9.34 -6.26
C SER A 62 -16.24 -9.56 -6.51
N ARG A 63 -16.60 -10.63 -7.21
CA ARG A 63 -18.02 -11.00 -7.42
C ARG A 63 -18.74 -11.39 -6.12
N ASP A 64 -17.96 -11.82 -5.12
CA ASP A 64 -18.48 -12.38 -3.86
C ASP A 64 -18.24 -11.45 -2.66
N ASP A 65 -17.61 -10.28 -2.86
CA ASP A 65 -17.25 -9.36 -1.78
C ASP A 65 -17.28 -7.88 -2.21
N ASP A 66 -18.18 -7.12 -1.60
CA ASP A 66 -18.35 -5.67 -1.80
C ASP A 66 -17.34 -4.82 -1.00
N SER A 67 -16.34 -5.43 -0.36
CA SER A 67 -15.33 -4.71 0.44
C SER A 67 -14.42 -3.81 -0.41
N LEU A 68 -14.28 -4.08 -1.71
CA LEU A 68 -13.42 -3.34 -2.65
C LEU A 68 -11.98 -3.18 -2.12
N PRO A 69 -11.24 -4.29 -1.92
CA PRO A 69 -9.89 -4.21 -1.42
C PRO A 69 -9.00 -3.41 -2.36
N VAL A 70 -8.03 -2.70 -1.76
CA VAL A 70 -6.99 -2.00 -2.52
C VAL A 70 -5.91 -3.00 -2.85
N VAL A 71 -5.58 -3.09 -4.14
CA VAL A 71 -4.47 -3.88 -4.68
C VAL A 71 -3.38 -2.91 -5.09
N TYR A 72 -2.15 -3.20 -4.67
CA TYR A 72 -0.97 -2.57 -5.23
C TYR A 72 -0.34 -3.48 -6.27
N ILE A 73 0.05 -2.90 -7.40
CA ILE A 73 0.62 -3.57 -8.56
C ILE A 73 1.92 -2.85 -8.90
N SER A 74 3.04 -3.50 -8.64
CA SER A 74 4.38 -2.97 -8.91
C SER A 74 4.72 -3.08 -10.39
N SER A 75 5.41 -2.08 -10.93
CA SER A 75 6.02 -2.11 -12.26
C SER A 75 7.08 -3.23 -12.41
N GLU A 76 7.57 -3.78 -11.29
CA GLU A 76 8.52 -4.90 -11.24
C GLU A 76 7.84 -6.29 -11.27
N GLY A 77 6.53 -6.37 -11.53
CA GLY A 77 5.84 -7.66 -11.70
C GLY A 77 5.37 -8.31 -10.40
N GLN A 78 5.10 -7.52 -9.36
CA GLN A 78 4.54 -8.00 -8.09
C GLN A 78 3.15 -7.40 -7.84
N ALA A 79 2.25 -8.15 -7.22
CA ALA A 79 0.93 -7.63 -6.86
C ALA A 79 0.38 -8.24 -5.56
N GLY A 80 -0.48 -7.50 -4.87
CA GLY A 80 -1.14 -7.98 -3.67
C GLY A 80 -2.13 -6.99 -3.06
N LYS A 81 -3.08 -7.52 -2.27
CA LYS A 81 -4.04 -6.71 -1.51
C LYS A 81 -3.34 -6.01 -0.36
N VAL A 82 -3.33 -4.68 -0.37
CA VAL A 82 -2.67 -3.84 0.64
C VAL A 82 -3.66 -3.21 1.63
N GLY A 83 -4.96 -3.38 1.41
CA GLY A 83 -6.00 -3.09 2.39
C GLY A 83 -7.30 -3.78 2.03
N ARG A 84 -8.11 -4.17 3.02
CA ARG A 84 -9.43 -4.80 2.78
C ARG A 84 -10.46 -3.87 2.14
N ASN A 85 -10.22 -2.56 2.22
CA ASN A 85 -10.98 -1.52 1.55
C ASN A 85 -10.12 -0.25 1.48
N PHE A 86 -10.62 0.78 0.80
CA PHE A 86 -9.90 2.05 0.64
C PHE A 86 -9.57 2.75 1.97
N GLU A 87 -10.50 2.77 2.93
CA GLU A 87 -10.26 3.40 4.24
C GLU A 87 -9.15 2.68 5.02
N GLU A 88 -9.17 1.35 5.00
CA GLU A 88 -8.19 0.52 5.66
C GLU A 88 -6.79 0.72 5.07
N PHE A 89 -6.68 0.72 3.74
CA PHE A 89 -5.42 0.98 3.07
C PHE A 89 -4.88 2.38 3.40
N LEU A 90 -5.71 3.42 3.34
CA LEU A 90 -5.28 4.77 3.70
C LEU A 90 -4.74 4.83 5.12
N LYS A 91 -5.40 4.17 6.09
CA LYS A 91 -4.89 4.11 7.45
C LYS A 91 -3.54 3.37 7.54
N ILE A 92 -3.35 2.26 6.82
CA ILE A 92 -2.06 1.56 6.77
C ILE A 92 -1.00 2.51 6.22
N MET A 93 -1.24 3.08 5.04
CA MET A 93 -0.29 3.94 4.36
C MET A 93 0.09 5.17 5.20
N ILE A 94 -0.89 5.81 5.84
CA ILE A 94 -0.68 7.02 6.65
C ILE A 94 0.08 6.71 7.94
N VAL A 95 -0.28 5.65 8.66
CA VAL A 95 0.34 5.29 9.95
C VAL A 95 1.67 4.56 9.75
N CYS A 96 1.85 3.91 8.61
CA CYS A 96 2.99 3.10 8.24
C CYS A 96 3.47 3.47 6.82
N PRO A 97 4.06 4.67 6.62
CA PRO A 97 4.51 5.12 5.29
C PRO A 97 5.57 4.21 4.66
N TYR A 98 6.31 3.47 5.49
CA TYR A 98 7.30 2.45 5.11
C TYR A 98 6.70 1.06 4.83
N TRP A 99 5.39 0.97 4.55
CA TRP A 99 4.71 -0.32 4.40
C TRP A 99 5.31 -1.21 3.30
N ARG A 100 5.81 -0.63 2.20
CA ARG A 100 6.48 -1.38 1.13
C ARG A 100 7.74 -2.08 1.63
N ASP A 101 8.53 -1.40 2.46
CA ASP A 101 9.73 -2.00 3.04
C ASP A 101 9.41 -3.09 4.08
N LEU A 102 8.26 -3.03 4.77
CA LEU A 102 7.82 -4.17 5.58
C LEU A 102 7.60 -5.42 4.72
N LEU A 103 7.08 -5.28 3.50
CA LEU A 103 6.87 -6.40 2.59
C LEU A 103 8.19 -6.92 2.03
N LYS A 104 9.13 -6.02 1.77
CA LYS A 104 10.51 -6.36 1.40
C LYS A 104 11.18 -7.19 2.51
N PHE A 105 11.13 -6.73 3.76
CA PHE A 105 11.73 -7.41 4.92
C PHE A 105 10.76 -8.37 5.61
N SER A 106 10.10 -9.23 4.83
CA SER A 106 9.06 -10.14 5.34
C SER A 106 9.48 -11.60 5.42
N ASN A 107 10.62 -12.02 4.87
CA ASN A 107 11.03 -13.43 4.81
C ASN A 107 9.92 -14.36 4.28
N ASP A 108 9.47 -14.08 3.06
CA ASP A 108 8.37 -14.79 2.40
C ASP A 108 7.04 -14.68 3.19
N GLY A 109 6.78 -13.52 3.79
CA GLY A 109 5.51 -13.20 4.44
C GLY A 109 5.37 -13.61 5.92
N GLN A 110 6.48 -13.79 6.62
CA GLN A 110 6.50 -13.98 8.07
C GLN A 110 6.21 -12.66 8.80
N LEU A 111 5.01 -12.57 9.40
CA LEU A 111 4.60 -11.43 10.21
C LEU A 111 5.62 -11.09 11.32
N SER A 112 6.26 -12.09 11.92
CA SER A 112 7.30 -11.86 12.93
C SER A 112 8.51 -11.12 12.38
N GLU A 113 8.90 -11.34 11.12
CA GLU A 113 10.01 -10.61 10.50
C GLU A 113 9.60 -9.18 10.15
N MET A 114 8.38 -8.97 9.66
CA MET A 114 7.83 -7.63 9.44
C MET A 114 7.81 -6.80 10.75
N ILE A 115 7.35 -7.41 11.86
CA ILE A 115 7.34 -6.75 13.18
C ILE A 115 8.77 -6.45 13.65
N LYS A 116 9.74 -7.32 13.39
CA LYS A 116 11.15 -7.07 13.72
C LYS A 116 11.74 -5.93 12.89
N ALA A 117 11.34 -5.78 11.63
CA ALA A 117 11.82 -4.71 10.74
C ALA A 117 11.25 -3.34 11.12
N GLN A 118 10.04 -3.29 11.66
CA GLN A 118 9.30 -2.06 11.96
C GLN A 118 10.10 -0.97 12.70
N PRO A 119 10.76 -1.22 13.85
CA PRO A 119 11.47 -0.15 14.57
C PRO A 119 12.60 0.48 13.73
N PHE A 120 13.30 -0.30 12.91
CA PHE A 120 14.35 0.22 12.05
C PHE A 120 13.78 1.11 10.93
N LEU A 121 12.64 0.70 10.37
CA LEU A 121 11.95 1.47 9.34
C LEU A 121 11.35 2.76 9.89
N VAL A 122 10.87 2.74 11.13
CA VAL A 122 10.43 3.97 11.83
C VAL A 122 11.60 4.93 11.98
N ASP A 123 12.75 4.45 12.45
CA ASP A 123 13.93 5.29 12.62
C ASP A 123 14.40 5.87 11.28
N ASP A 124 14.56 5.04 10.25
CA ASP A 124 15.01 5.46 8.92
C ASP A 124 14.03 6.49 8.30
N THR A 125 12.71 6.27 8.44
CA THR A 125 11.69 7.22 7.95
C THR A 125 11.76 8.56 8.70
N LEU A 126 12.02 8.55 10.01
CA LEU A 126 12.13 9.78 10.80
C LEU A 126 13.42 10.54 10.53
N GLU A 127 14.50 9.84 10.15
CA GLU A 127 15.74 10.46 9.71
C GLU A 127 15.54 11.22 8.39
N ASP A 128 14.83 10.62 7.43
CA ASP A 128 14.57 11.23 6.11
C ASP A 128 13.44 12.28 6.12
N PHE A 129 12.39 12.04 6.91
CA PHE A 129 11.19 12.90 7.01
C PHE A 129 10.81 13.18 8.47
N PRO A 130 11.53 14.06 9.19
CA PRO A 130 11.25 14.36 10.60
C PRO A 130 9.83 14.88 10.87
N GLU A 131 9.22 15.53 9.88
CA GLU A 131 7.86 16.08 9.96
C GLU A 131 6.75 15.05 9.81
N ILE A 132 7.07 13.79 9.43
CA ILE A 132 6.08 12.77 9.03
C ILE A 132 5.03 12.51 10.12
N ILE A 133 5.39 12.60 11.41
CA ILE A 133 4.45 12.46 12.53
C ILE A 133 3.38 13.56 12.48
N SER A 134 3.80 14.82 12.27
CA SER A 134 2.86 15.94 12.18
C SER A 134 2.00 15.88 10.92
N VAL A 135 2.57 15.35 9.83
CA VAL A 135 1.85 15.11 8.57
C VAL A 135 0.78 14.03 8.78
N LYS A 136 1.13 12.91 9.40
CA LYS A 136 0.21 11.82 9.77
C LYS A 136 -1.01 12.37 10.51
N ASP A 137 -0.79 13.10 11.60
CA ASP A 137 -1.88 13.61 12.45
C ASP A 137 -2.81 14.57 11.71
N LYS A 138 -2.23 15.42 10.84
CA LYS A 138 -3.00 16.34 9.98
C LYS A 138 -3.88 15.58 8.98
N VAL A 139 -3.32 14.60 8.28
CA VAL A 139 -4.06 13.84 7.26
C VAL A 139 -5.17 13.01 7.91
N LEU A 140 -4.88 12.30 9.01
CA LEU A 140 -5.91 11.54 9.74
C LEU A 140 -7.05 12.45 10.20
N SER A 141 -6.73 13.61 10.78
CA SER A 141 -7.72 14.57 11.25
C SER A 141 -8.57 15.13 10.10
N ALA A 142 -7.92 15.56 9.01
CA ALA A 142 -8.59 16.11 7.83
C ALA A 142 -9.54 15.09 7.19
N LEU A 143 -9.13 13.82 7.11
CA LEU A 143 -9.92 12.73 6.57
C LEU A 143 -10.92 12.14 7.56
N SER A 144 -10.88 12.54 8.83
CA SER A 144 -11.70 11.99 9.91
C SER A 144 -11.47 10.48 10.11
N LEU A 145 -10.21 10.06 9.93
CA LEU A 145 -9.76 8.70 10.13
C LEU A 145 -9.17 8.55 11.53
N ASN A 146 -9.43 7.39 12.13
CA ASN A 146 -8.78 7.02 13.38
C ASN A 146 -7.41 6.39 13.10
N ASP A 147 -6.48 6.60 14.03
CA ASP A 147 -5.19 5.90 14.04
C ASP A 147 -5.39 4.38 14.20
N VAL A 148 -4.39 3.59 13.79
CA VAL A 148 -4.40 2.13 13.83
C VAL A 148 -3.32 1.64 14.77
N VAL A 149 -3.70 0.80 15.72
CA VAL A 149 -2.77 0.27 16.73
C VAL A 149 -1.74 -0.69 16.13
N ASN A 150 -2.18 -1.58 15.22
CA ASN A 150 -1.34 -2.63 14.62
C ASN A 150 -1.36 -2.56 13.09
N PRO A 151 -0.78 -1.52 12.45
CA PRO A 151 -0.82 -1.36 11.00
C PRO A 151 -0.09 -2.51 10.26
N VAL A 152 1.00 -3.04 10.85
CA VAL A 152 1.77 -4.17 10.28
C VAL A 152 0.91 -5.44 10.18
N GLU A 153 0.19 -5.79 11.25
CA GLU A 153 -0.73 -6.93 11.21
C GLU A 153 -1.88 -6.71 10.23
N MET A 154 -2.37 -5.48 10.11
CA MET A 154 -3.47 -5.14 9.21
C MET A 154 -3.05 -5.27 7.74
N LEU A 155 -1.85 -4.82 7.40
CA LEU A 155 -1.22 -5.03 6.09
C LEU A 155 -1.04 -6.52 5.81
N HIS A 156 -0.42 -7.26 6.73
CA HIS A 156 -0.19 -8.70 6.57
C HIS A 156 -1.50 -9.46 6.33
N LYS A 157 -2.52 -9.22 7.16
CA LYS A 157 -3.86 -9.80 7.02
C LYS A 157 -4.50 -9.47 5.67
N SER A 158 -4.29 -8.26 5.15
CA SER A 158 -4.80 -7.88 3.82
C SER A 158 -4.19 -8.74 2.73
N ILE A 159 -2.85 -8.90 2.72
CA ILE A 159 -2.13 -9.64 1.68
C ILE A 159 -2.49 -11.13 1.69
N VAL A 160 -2.58 -11.75 2.88
CA VAL A 160 -2.87 -13.19 3.01
C VAL A 160 -4.35 -13.53 2.95
N SER A 161 -5.23 -12.52 2.89
CA SER A 161 -6.67 -12.77 2.84
C SER A 161 -7.11 -13.37 1.51
N GLU A 162 -8.14 -14.20 1.55
CA GLU A 162 -8.84 -14.70 0.35
C GLU A 162 -10.02 -13.78 -0.02
N PRO A 163 -10.49 -13.77 -1.28
CA PRO A 163 -9.87 -14.41 -2.43
C PRO A 163 -8.57 -13.70 -2.84
N ARG A 164 -7.58 -14.45 -3.30
CA ARG A 164 -6.37 -13.88 -3.90
C ARG A 164 -6.69 -13.20 -5.22
N VAL A 165 -5.99 -12.10 -5.50
CA VAL A 165 -6.07 -11.38 -6.77
C VAL A 165 -5.08 -12.00 -7.75
N SER A 166 -5.51 -12.22 -9.00
CA SER A 166 -4.63 -12.69 -10.08
C SER A 166 -4.36 -11.54 -11.06
N ILE A 167 -3.12 -11.05 -11.04
CA ILE A 167 -2.61 -10.01 -11.94
C ILE A 167 -1.59 -10.65 -12.88
N PHE A 168 -1.59 -10.23 -14.14
CA PHE A 168 -0.72 -10.74 -15.19
C PHE A 168 -0.07 -9.59 -15.95
N SER A 169 1.09 -9.86 -16.54
CA SER A 169 1.70 -8.96 -17.53
C SER A 169 0.87 -8.92 -18.81
N LEU A 170 1.18 -7.97 -19.70
CA LEU A 170 0.58 -7.96 -21.04
C LEU A 170 0.92 -9.21 -21.87
N GLU A 171 1.98 -9.92 -21.49
CA GLU A 171 2.45 -11.19 -22.09
C GLU A 171 1.91 -12.43 -21.36
N ASP A 172 0.91 -12.25 -20.48
CA ASP A 172 0.22 -13.31 -19.72
C ASP A 172 1.10 -14.03 -18.67
N GLU A 173 2.18 -13.39 -18.22
CA GLU A 173 2.98 -13.87 -17.08
C GLU A 173 2.34 -13.44 -15.76
N LYS A 174 2.12 -14.38 -14.84
CA LYS A 174 1.50 -14.08 -13.55
C LYS A 174 2.46 -13.28 -12.66
N PHE A 175 1.96 -12.20 -12.07
CA PHE A 175 2.71 -11.39 -11.12
C PHE A 175 2.96 -12.15 -9.81
N GLU A 176 4.12 -11.91 -9.22
CA GLU A 176 4.54 -12.52 -7.97
C GLU A 176 3.90 -11.84 -6.75
N SER A 177 4.10 -12.43 -5.57
CA SER A 177 3.68 -11.80 -4.31
C SER A 177 4.49 -10.56 -4.01
N LEU A 178 3.88 -9.61 -3.29
CA LEU A 178 4.61 -8.47 -2.71
C LEU A 178 5.56 -8.86 -1.57
N PHE A 179 5.38 -10.03 -0.95
CA PHE A 179 6.35 -10.51 0.03
C PHE A 179 7.68 -10.86 -0.63
N ASN A 180 8.77 -10.41 -0.03
CA ASN A 180 10.12 -10.72 -0.47
C ASN A 180 10.87 -11.53 0.60
N SER A 181 12.02 -12.07 0.21
CA SER A 181 12.85 -12.98 1.00
C SER A 181 13.78 -12.29 1.99
N PHE A 182 13.88 -10.96 1.99
CA PHE A 182 14.81 -10.26 2.87
C PHE A 182 14.40 -10.37 4.35
N VAL A 183 15.40 -10.43 5.21
CA VAL A 183 15.29 -10.32 6.66
C VAL A 183 16.05 -9.10 7.17
N VAL A 184 15.77 -8.68 8.39
CA VAL A 184 16.42 -7.51 9.01
C VAL A 184 17.95 -7.63 9.03
N THR A 185 18.48 -8.85 9.16
CA THR A 185 19.94 -9.09 9.15
C THR A 185 20.61 -8.95 7.78
N ASP A 186 19.83 -8.89 6.70
CA ASP A 186 20.36 -8.63 5.36
C ASP A 186 20.72 -7.16 5.15
N ASN A 187 20.13 -6.26 5.94
CA ASN A 187 20.50 -4.85 5.96
C ASN A 187 21.76 -4.64 6.84
N PRO A 188 22.93 -4.27 6.27
CA PRO A 188 24.16 -4.11 7.04
C PRO A 188 24.10 -2.98 8.07
N LEU A 189 23.25 -1.96 7.87
CA LEU A 189 23.08 -0.86 8.80
C LEU A 189 22.33 -1.33 10.05
N TRP A 190 21.21 -2.02 9.85
CA TRP A 190 20.36 -2.53 10.94
C TRP A 190 21.03 -3.65 11.71
N LYS A 191 21.78 -4.53 11.03
CA LYS A 191 22.59 -5.57 11.67
C LYS A 191 23.58 -5.03 12.70
N ARG A 192 24.08 -3.80 12.53
CA ARG A 192 24.99 -3.14 13.50
C ARG A 192 24.27 -2.51 14.70
N LYS A 193 22.96 -2.29 14.58
CA LYS A 193 22.08 -1.72 15.63
C LYS A 193 21.43 -2.82 16.51
N MET A 194 21.54 -4.09 16.12
CA MET A 194 21.10 -5.29 16.87
C MET A 194 22.12 -5.73 17.91
#